data_AF-A0A529LR37-F1
#
_entry.id   AF-A0A529LR37-F1
#
_cell.length_a   1.000
_cell.length_b   1.000
_cell.length_c   1.000
_cell.angle_alpha   90.00
_cell.angle_beta   90.00
_cell.angle_gamma   90.00
#
_symmetry.space_group_name_H-M   'P 1'
#
loop_
_entity.id
_entity.type
_entity.pdbx_description
1 polymer ?
#
loop_
_entity_poly.entity_id
_entity_poly.type
_entity_poly.pdbx_seq_one_letter_code
_entity_poly.pdbx_strand_id
1 'polypeptide(L)' 'MEGSAPRRTRIQQEKRELILEAALEVFSANGFRGSTIDQIAEAAGMSKPNLLYY' A
#
# COMPACT_ATOMS: atom_id res chain seq x y z
N MET A 1 -27.23 -3.33 -8.88
CA MET A 1 -27.14 -3.12 -7.42
C MET A 1 -25.68 -3.01 -7.06
N GLU A 2 -25.12 -1.81 -6.99
CA GLU A 2 -23.77 -1.62 -6.45
C GLU A 2 -23.86 -1.82 -4.93
N GLY A 3 -23.48 -3.00 -4.45
CA GLY A 3 -23.39 -3.27 -3.03
C GLY A 3 -22.34 -2.35 -2.43
N SER A 4 -22.74 -1.54 -1.44
CA SER A 4 -21.81 -0.72 -0.66
C SER A 4 -20.70 -1.62 -0.12
N ALA A 5 -19.47 -1.41 -0.59
CA ALA A 5 -18.31 -2.17 -0.12
C ALA A 5 -18.24 -2.07 1.41
N PRO A 6 -17.99 -3.18 2.12
CA PRO A 6 -17.96 -3.19 3.57
C PRO A 6 -16.99 -2.12 4.09
N ARG A 7 -17.43 -1.36 5.11
CA ARG A 7 -16.58 -0.32 5.72
C ARG A 7 -15.32 -0.98 6.27
N ARG A 8 -14.16 -0.53 5.76
CA ARG A 8 -12.85 -0.94 6.26
C ARG A 8 -12.74 -0.65 7.76
N THR A 9 -12.14 -1.57 8.50
CA THR A 9 -11.82 -1.34 9.92
C THR A 9 -10.78 -0.22 10.05
N ARG A 10 -10.67 0.37 11.25
CA ARG A 10 -9.64 1.38 11.53
C ARG A 10 -8.23 0.88 11.18
N ILE A 11 -7.90 -0.35 11.55
CA ILE A 11 -6.59 -0.97 11.28
C ILE A 11 -6.34 -1.10 9.77
N GLN A 12 -7.37 -1.46 8.98
CA GLN A 12 -7.25 -1.54 7.53
C GLN A 12 -7.02 -0.17 6.88
N GLN A 13 -7.62 0.88 7.42
CA GLN A 13 -7.41 2.25 6.94
C GLN A 13 -5.98 2.71 7.23
N GLU A 14 -5.50 2.52 8.46
CA GLU A 14 -4.12 2.84 8.88
C GLU A 14 -3.08 2.09 8.04
N LYS A 15 -3.30 0.80 7.76
CA LYS A 15 -2.40 0.02 6.90
C LYS A 15 -2.38 0.50 5.47
N ARG A 16 -3.53 0.94 4.94
CA ARG A 16 -3.59 1.50 3.59
C ARG A 16 -2.88 2.86 3.51
N GLU A 17 -3.01 3.70 4.53
CA GLU A 17 -2.30 4.98 4.60
C GLU A 17 -0.78 4.77 4.62
N LEU A 18 -0.30 3.83 5.43
CA LEU A 18 1.12 3.42 5.46
C LEU A 18 1.63 2.99 4.07
N ILE A 19 0.85 2.16 3.35
CA ILE A 19 1.22 1.70 2.00
C ILE A 19 1.27 2.87 1.01
N LEU A 20 0.32 3.81 1.12
CA LEU A 20 0.27 4.98 0.23
C LEU A 20 1.46 5.91 0.45
N GLU A 21 1.84 6.15 1.71
CA GLU A 21 3.01 6.96 2.03
C GLU A 21 4.30 6.31 1.50
N ALA A 22 4.51 5.02 1.79
CA ALA A 22 5.64 4.27 1.28
C ALA A 22 5.69 4.24 -0.26
N ALA A 23 4.53 4.09 -0.92
CA ALA A 23 4.45 4.13 -2.37
C ALA A 23 4.82 5.52 -2.91
N LEU A 24 4.37 6.60 -2.27
CA LEU A 24 4.72 7.96 -2.65
C LEU A 24 6.23 8.19 -2.56
N GLU A 25 6.88 7.74 -1.48
CA GLU A 25 8.33 7.83 -1.32
C GLU A 25 9.07 7.07 -2.44
N VAL A 26 8.72 5.80 -2.66
CA VAL A 26 9.38 4.95 -3.65
C VAL A 26 9.17 5.47 -5.08
N PHE A 27 7.95 5.90 -5.42
CA PHE A 27 7.65 6.51 -6.71
C PHE A 27 8.39 7.84 -6.90
N SER A 28 8.52 8.65 -5.86
CA SER A 28 9.24 9.93 -5.94
C SER A 28 10.74 9.72 -6.17
N ALA A 29 11.32 8.67 -5.58
CA ALA A 29 12.74 8.36 -5.74
C ALA A 29 13.06 7.68 -7.07
N ASN A 30 12.21 6.76 -7.54
CA ASN A 30 12.55 5.86 -8.65
C ASN A 30 11.69 6.08 -9.91
N GLY A 31 10.66 6.92 -9.83
CA GLY A 31 9.60 7.00 -10.83
C GLY A 31 8.68 5.77 -10.83
N PHE A 32 7.50 5.90 -11.44
CA PHE A 32 6.49 4.82 -11.44
C PHE A 32 7.01 3.51 -12.05
N ARG A 33 7.70 3.58 -13.19
CA ARG A 33 8.22 2.38 -13.90
C ARG A 33 9.44 1.76 -13.23
N GLY A 34 10.23 2.55 -12.48
CA GLY A 34 11.41 2.08 -11.77
C GLY A 34 11.10 1.52 -10.38
N SER A 35 9.85 1.62 -9.94
CA SER A 35 9.40 1.18 -8.62
C SER A 35 8.87 -0.24 -8.66
N THR A 36 9.13 -0.99 -7.60
CA THR A 36 8.67 -2.37 -7.44
C THR A 36 7.82 -2.52 -6.18
N ILE A 37 6.94 -3.51 -6.18
CA ILE A 37 6.13 -3.83 -5.01
C ILE A 37 6.99 -4.23 -3.82
N ASP A 38 8.15 -4.85 -4.06
CA ASP A 38 9.08 -5.24 -3.00
C ASP A 38 9.67 -4.03 -2.29
N GLN A 39 10.08 -3.00 -3.03
CA GLN A 39 10.56 -1.73 -2.45
C GLN A 39 9.47 -1.03 -1.62
N ILE A 40 8.22 -1.03 -2.10
CA ILE A 40 7.10 -0.43 -1.37
C ILE A 40 6.80 -1.23 -0.09
N ALA A 41 6.84 -2.57 -0.17
CA ALA A 41 6.62 -3.43 0.98
C ALA A 41 7.71 -3.22 2.05
N GLU A 42 8.97 -3.14 1.63
CA GLU A 42 10.10 -2.84 2.52
C GLU A 42 9.95 -1.47 3.18
N ALA A 43 9.66 -0.41 2.41
CA ALA A 43 9.44 0.94 2.92
C ALA A 43 8.24 1.02 3.89
N ALA A 44 7.17 0.26 3.62
CA ALA A 44 6.01 0.16 4.51
C ALA A 44 6.27 -0.74 5.74
N GLY A 45 7.42 -1.40 5.87
CA GLY A 45 7.66 -2.37 6.94
C GLY A 45 6.71 -3.58 6.89
N MET A 46 6.32 -3.99 5.68
CA MET A 46 5.37 -5.06 5.41
C MET A 46 6.01 -6.17 4.58
N SER A 47 5.53 -7.41 4.74
CA SER A 47 5.84 -8.44 3.76
C SER A 47 5.04 -8.20 2.47
N LYS A 48 5.61 -8.59 1.32
CA LYS A 48 4.93 -8.47 0.02
C LYS A 48 3.52 -9.10 0.01
N PRO A 49 3.28 -10.32 0.54
CA PRO A 49 1.93 -10.88 0.58
C PRO A 49 0.97 -10.08 1.47
N ASN A 50 1.46 -9.52 2.58
CA ASN A 50 0.67 -8.69 3.46
C ASN A 50 0.26 -7.38 2.76
N LEU A 51 1.19 -6.74 2.04
CA LEU A 51 0.89 -5.54 1.25
C LEU A 51 -0.14 -5.82 0.16
N LEU A 52 0.01 -6.92 -0.59
CA LEU A 52 -0.91 -7.30 -1.68
C LEU A 52 -2.34 -7.62 -1.21
N TYR A 53 -2.53 -7.87 0.10
CA TYR A 53 -3.85 -8.14 0.68
C TYR A 53 -4.68 -6.87 0.90
N TYR A 54 -4.05 -5.71 1.11
CA TYR A 54 -4.74 -4.44 1.43
C TYR A 54 -5.09 -3.60 0.18
#